data_AF-A0A8S9Y3H7-F1
#
_entry.id   AF-A0A8S9Y3H7-F1
#
_cell.length_a   1.000
_cell.length_b   1.000
_cell.length_c   1.000
_cell.angle_alpha   90.00
_cell.angle_beta   90.00
_cell.angle_gamma   90.00
#
_symmetry.space_group_name_H-M   'P 1'
#
loop_
_entity.id
_entity.type
_entity.pdbx_description
1 polymer ?
#
loop_
_entity_poly.entity_id
_entity_poly.type
_entity_poly.pdbx_seq_one_letter_code
_entity_poly.pdbx_strand_id
1 'polypeptide(L)'
;MESSSGDHVAVNSRDVPLYYYQQKLARTNDMDSQMKAQQDLDQLIEGRKSADQLLEKLVTLATIDNPEKTAIVSGKRMPINLDIFPCYKKLLHSFRSHCFEHKHAYLLQALLQTRQHLRPGT
;
A
#
# COMPACT_ATOMS: atom_id res chain seq x y z
N MET A 1 15.03 -10.73 39.19
CA MET A 1 15.41 -10.61 37.76
C MET A 1 14.18 -11.01 36.97
N GLU A 2 13.31 -10.05 36.69
CA GLU A 2 12.07 -10.31 35.94
C GLU A 2 12.33 -9.94 34.49
N SER A 3 12.35 -10.97 33.66
CA SER A 3 12.55 -10.87 32.22
C SER A 3 11.35 -10.10 31.64
N SER A 4 11.59 -8.87 31.18
CA SER A 4 10.61 -8.11 30.43
C SER A 4 10.36 -8.85 29.12
N SER A 5 9.24 -9.55 29.07
CA SER A 5 8.71 -10.18 27.86
C SER A 5 8.48 -9.07 26.84
N GLY A 6 9.40 -8.94 25.88
CA GLY A 6 9.23 -8.02 24.77
C GLY A 6 8.05 -8.50 23.92
N ASP A 7 6.94 -7.77 23.95
CA ASP A 7 5.80 -8.06 23.10
C ASP A 7 6.22 -8.06 21.63
N HIS A 8 6.29 -9.25 21.03
CA HIS A 8 6.54 -9.41 19.61
C HIS A 8 5.27 -9.06 18.83
N VAL A 9 5.13 -7.78 18.48
CA VAL A 9 4.03 -7.31 17.62
C VAL A 9 4.31 -7.74 16.18
N ALA A 10 3.52 -8.66 15.65
CA ALA A 10 3.54 -9.02 14.24
C ALA A 10 2.81 -7.95 13.41
N VAL A 11 3.50 -7.39 12.42
CA VAL A 11 2.97 -6.32 11.55
C VAL A 11 3.00 -6.81 10.10
N ASN A 12 1.96 -6.53 9.33
CA ASN A 12 1.97 -6.79 7.90
C ASN A 12 3.13 -6.04 7.25
N SER A 13 3.90 -6.69 6.36
CA SER A 13 5.08 -6.08 5.71
C SER A 13 4.77 -4.73 5.03
N ARG A 14 3.54 -4.53 4.56
CA ARG A 14 3.09 -3.24 4.01
C ARG A 14 2.99 -2.15 5.04
N ASP A 15 2.62 -2.47 6.27
CA ASP A 15 2.30 -1.51 7.31
C ASP A 15 3.48 -1.27 8.27
N VAL A 16 4.59 -1.99 8.08
CA VAL A 16 5.86 -1.77 8.82
C VAL A 16 6.29 -0.29 8.83
N PRO A 17 6.28 0.46 7.71
CA PRO A 17 6.68 1.87 7.76
C PRO A 17 5.72 2.74 8.59
N LEU A 18 4.41 2.49 8.57
CA LEU A 18 3.45 3.21 9.41
C LEU A 18 3.68 2.90 10.88
N TYR A 19 3.79 1.60 11.19
CA TYR A 19 4.03 1.13 12.55
C TYR A 19 5.34 1.69 13.14
N TYR A 20 6.40 1.76 12.32
CA TYR A 20 7.67 2.35 12.72
C TYR A 20 7.52 3.81 13.18
N TYR A 21 6.88 4.66 12.39
CA TYR A 21 6.71 6.07 12.76
C TYR A 21 5.76 6.25 13.95
N GLN A 22 4.69 5.45 14.04
CA GLN A 22 3.80 5.43 15.20
C GLN A 22 4.55 5.07 16.49
N GLN A 23 5.39 4.03 16.45
CA GLN A 23 6.24 3.66 17.59
C GLN A 23 7.29 4.73 17.91
N LYS A 24 7.88 5.38 16.90
CA LYS A 24 8.83 6.46 17.10
C LYS A 24 8.20 7.65 17.83
N LEU A 25 6.99 8.04 17.44
CA LEU A 25 6.21 9.10 18.10
C LEU A 25 5.85 8.75 19.54
N ALA A 26 5.45 7.49 19.80
CA ALA A 26 5.08 7.04 21.13
C ALA A 26 6.27 6.98 22.12
N ARG A 27 7.51 6.89 21.64
CA ARG A 27 8.70 6.67 22.46
C ARG A 27 9.60 7.90 22.62
N THR A 28 9.49 8.89 21.72
CA THR A 28 10.40 10.03 21.72
C THR A 28 9.82 11.19 22.53
N ASN A 29 10.64 11.78 23.41
CA ASN A 29 10.28 12.97 24.19
C ASN A 29 10.91 14.26 23.60
N ASP A 30 11.76 14.11 22.59
CA ASP A 30 12.38 15.22 21.87
C ASP A 30 11.39 15.82 20.86
N MET A 31 11.06 17.11 21.02
CA MET A 31 10.05 17.79 20.22
C MET A 31 10.42 17.85 18.73
N ASP A 32 11.69 18.08 18.40
CA ASP A 32 12.13 18.15 17.00
C ASP A 32 12.00 16.77 16.32
N SER A 33 12.35 15.70 17.03
CA SER A 33 12.16 14.33 16.57
C SER A 33 10.68 13.94 16.46
N GLN A 34 9.81 14.43 17.36
CA GLN A 34 8.37 14.24 17.25
C GLN A 34 7.83 14.93 16.00
N MET A 35 8.16 16.21 15.81
CA MET A 35 7.69 16.98 14.67
C MET A 35 8.10 16.35 13.34
N LYS A 36 9.38 15.95 13.23
CA LYS A 36 9.88 15.27 12.03
C LYS A 36 9.20 13.92 11.81
N ALA A 37 9.05 13.10 12.85
CA ALA A 37 8.39 11.80 12.73
C ALA A 37 6.90 11.93 12.35
N GLN A 38 6.22 12.99 12.82
CA GLN A 38 4.85 13.28 12.44
C GLN A 38 4.76 13.70 10.97
N GLN A 39 5.66 14.59 10.52
CA GLN A 39 5.72 14.98 9.10
C GLN A 39 5.99 13.78 8.19
N ASP A 40 6.92 12.90 8.56
CA ASP A 40 7.22 11.68 7.80
C ASP A 40 6.00 10.73 7.76
N LEU A 41 5.26 10.61 8.87
CA LEU A 41 4.02 9.82 8.95
C LEU A 41 2.92 10.39 8.06
N ASP A 42 2.71 11.70 8.10
CA ASP A 42 1.69 12.39 7.30
C ASP A 42 1.98 12.26 5.80
N GLN A 43 3.25 12.45 5.41
CA GLN A 43 3.69 12.23 4.03
C GLN A 43 3.46 10.78 3.57
N LEU A 44 3.73 9.81 4.45
CA LEU A 44 3.50 8.40 4.16
C LEU A 44 2.00 8.10 3.96
N ILE A 45 1.12 8.67 4.79
CA ILE A 45 -0.34 8.49 4.66
C ILE A 45 -0.84 9.13 3.37
N GLU A 46 -0.43 10.37 3.07
CA GLU A 46 -0.89 11.07 1.87
C GLU A 46 -0.34 10.42 0.59
N GLY A 47 0.90 9.91 0.62
CA GLY A 47 1.47 9.13 -0.48
C GLY A 47 0.69 7.84 -0.75
N ARG A 48 0.26 7.13 0.30
CA ARG A 48 -0.60 5.94 0.18
C ARG A 48 -1.97 6.28 -0.43
N LYS A 49 -2.60 7.35 0.04
CA LYS A 49 -3.88 7.83 -0.49
C LYS A 49 -3.79 8.21 -1.96
N SER A 50 -2.72 8.93 -2.35
CA SER A 50 -2.46 9.30 -3.74
C SER A 50 -2.28 8.09 -4.64
N ALA A 51 -1.56 7.07 -4.15
CA ALA A 51 -1.39 5.80 -4.84
C ALA A 51 -2.70 5.05 -5.02
N ASP A 52 -3.52 4.95 -3.97
CA ASP A 52 -4.84 4.32 -4.02
C ASP A 52 -5.77 5.01 -5.04
N GLN A 53 -5.80 6.35 -5.04
CA GLN A 53 -6.59 7.13 -6.00
C GLN A 53 -6.09 6.95 -7.44
N LEU A 54 -4.79 6.83 -7.65
CA LEU A 54 -4.24 6.56 -8.98
C LEU A 54 -4.68 5.18 -9.47
N LEU A 55 -4.57 4.15 -8.64
CA LEU A 55 -4.98 2.80 -9.01
C LEU A 55 -6.48 2.73 -9.31
N GLU A 56 -7.31 3.39 -8.52
CA GLU A 56 -8.76 3.49 -8.76
C GLU A 56 -9.07 4.16 -10.11
N LYS A 57 -8.38 5.27 -10.43
CA LYS A 57 -8.50 5.95 -11.73
C LYS A 57 -8.05 5.05 -12.88
N LEU A 58 -6.94 4.34 -12.72
CA LEU A 58 -6.44 3.42 -13.74
C LEU A 58 -7.43 2.30 -14.02
N VAL A 59 -8.03 1.70 -12.99
CA VAL A 59 -9.06 0.68 -13.18
C VAL A 59 -10.27 1.28 -13.88
N THR A 60 -10.78 2.42 -13.41
CA THR A 60 -11.94 3.10 -14.02
C THR A 60 -11.73 3.40 -15.50
N LEU A 61 -10.54 3.88 -15.88
CA LEU A 61 -10.21 4.15 -17.28
C LEU A 61 -10.06 2.86 -18.09
N ALA A 62 -9.43 1.83 -17.52
CA ALA A 62 -9.24 0.54 -18.19
C ALA A 62 -10.55 -0.23 -18.41
N THR A 63 -11.58 0.05 -17.61
CA THR A 63 -12.90 -0.60 -17.69
C THR A 63 -14.00 0.33 -18.20
N ILE A 64 -13.67 1.50 -18.75
CA ILE A 64 -14.67 2.51 -19.18
C ILE A 64 -15.71 1.93 -20.17
N ASP A 65 -15.27 1.09 -21.09
CA ASP A 65 -16.14 0.44 -22.09
C ASP A 65 -16.82 -0.84 -21.57
N ASN A 66 -16.44 -1.29 -20.36
CA ASN A 66 -16.91 -2.53 -19.74
C ASN A 66 -17.07 -2.34 -18.21
N PRO A 67 -17.98 -1.46 -17.77
CA PRO A 67 -18.08 -1.04 -16.37
C PRO A 67 -18.37 -2.20 -15.41
N GLU A 68 -19.01 -3.28 -15.88
CA GLU A 68 -19.25 -4.51 -15.12
C GLU A 68 -17.96 -5.22 -14.69
N LYS A 69 -16.85 -4.99 -15.40
CA LYS A 69 -15.53 -5.54 -15.07
C LYS A 69 -14.81 -4.76 -13.97
N THR A 70 -15.23 -3.54 -13.66
CA THR A 70 -14.60 -2.67 -12.65
C THR A 70 -14.50 -3.36 -11.30
N ALA A 71 -15.59 -3.99 -10.83
CA ALA A 71 -15.61 -4.68 -9.53
C ALA A 71 -14.71 -5.93 -9.52
N ILE A 72 -14.59 -6.61 -10.66
CA ILE A 72 -13.72 -7.79 -10.81
C ILE A 72 -12.27 -7.36 -10.74
N VAL A 73 -11.89 -6.32 -11.48
CA VAL A 73 -10.52 -5.78 -11.53
C VAL A 73 -10.12 -5.12 -10.21
N SER A 74 -11.03 -4.46 -9.49
CA SER A 74 -10.70 -3.79 -8.22
C SER A 74 -10.73 -4.72 -7.01
N GLY A 75 -11.59 -5.73 -7.01
CA GLY A 75 -11.97 -6.46 -5.79
C GLY A 75 -11.65 -7.95 -5.77
N LYS A 76 -11.31 -8.58 -6.90
CA LYS A 76 -11.03 -10.02 -6.94
C LYS A 76 -9.56 -10.28 -7.22
N ARG A 77 -8.94 -11.10 -6.36
CA ARG A 77 -7.66 -11.72 -6.66
C ARG A 77 -7.88 -12.69 -7.81
N MET A 78 -7.43 -12.32 -9.01
CA MET A 78 -7.55 -13.18 -10.17
C MET A 78 -6.62 -14.39 -10.01
N PRO A 79 -7.06 -15.60 -10.42
CA PRO A 79 -6.19 -16.77 -10.42
C PRO A 79 -4.96 -16.52 -11.28
N ILE A 80 -3.83 -17.12 -10.88
CA ILE A 80 -2.59 -17.04 -11.65
C ILE A 80 -2.84 -17.72 -13.00
N ASN A 81 -2.78 -16.93 -14.06
CA ASN A 81 -2.85 -17.41 -15.43
C ASN A 81 -1.52 -17.07 -16.10
N LEU A 82 -0.76 -18.08 -16.54
CA LEU A 82 0.57 -17.88 -17.13
C LEU A 82 0.52 -17.11 -18.46
N ASP A 83 -0.59 -17.21 -19.19
CA ASP A 83 -0.77 -16.59 -20.50
C ASP A 83 -0.90 -15.06 -20.42
N ILE A 84 -1.32 -14.53 -19.26
CA ILE A 84 -1.42 -13.08 -19.04
C ILE A 84 -0.10 -12.46 -18.57
N PHE A 85 0.92 -13.26 -18.19
CA PHE A 85 2.17 -12.73 -17.65
C PHE A 85 2.92 -11.78 -18.59
N PRO A 86 2.99 -12.01 -19.92
CA PRO A 86 3.61 -11.06 -20.82
C PRO A 86 2.92 -9.68 -20.80
N CYS A 87 1.58 -9.66 -20.76
CA CYS A 87 0.80 -8.43 -20.64
C CYS A 87 1.04 -7.75 -19.28
N TYR A 88 0.97 -8.54 -18.19
CA TYR A 88 1.20 -8.05 -16.83
C TYR A 88 2.61 -7.46 -16.64
N LYS A 89 3.65 -8.10 -17.19
CA LYS A 89 5.03 -7.58 -17.18
C LYS A 89 5.15 -6.23 -17.88
N LYS A 90 4.52 -6.07 -19.05
CA LYS A 90 4.48 -4.79 -19.77
C LYS A 90 3.77 -3.71 -18.96
N LEU A 91 2.62 -4.05 -18.35
CA LEU A 91 1.87 -3.14 -17.49
C LEU A 91 2.71 -2.67 -16.28
N LEU A 92 3.39 -3.58 -15.59
CA LEU A 92 4.27 -3.23 -14.47
C LEU A 92 5.42 -2.32 -14.92
N HIS A 93 6.00 -2.58 -16.10
CA HIS A 93 7.06 -1.75 -16.67
C HIS A 93 6.57 -0.34 -17.04
N SER A 94 5.39 -0.22 -17.65
CA SER A 94 4.79 1.07 -17.96
C SER A 94 4.41 1.84 -16.69
N PHE A 95 3.80 1.17 -15.71
CA PHE A 95 3.47 1.79 -14.42
C PHE A 95 4.71 2.30 -13.71
N ARG A 96 5.82 1.55 -13.74
CA ARG A 96 7.10 1.98 -13.19
C ARG A 96 7.62 3.26 -13.83
N SER A 97 7.55 3.31 -15.16
CA SER A 97 8.18 4.37 -15.96
C SER A 97 7.40 5.68 -15.92
N HIS A 98 6.10 5.61 -15.63
CA HIS A 98 5.19 6.76 -15.74
C HIS A 98 4.47 7.14 -14.45
N CYS A 99 4.44 6.28 -13.43
CA CYS A 99 3.69 6.53 -12.20
C CYS A 99 4.60 6.58 -10.97
N PHE A 100 5.12 5.43 -10.52
CA PHE A 100 5.92 5.33 -9.29
C PHE A 100 7.06 4.33 -9.46
N GLU A 101 8.24 4.67 -8.93
CA GLU A 101 9.38 3.74 -8.86
C GLU A 101 9.10 2.63 -7.82
N HIS A 102 9.52 1.38 -8.09
CA HIS A 102 9.18 0.16 -7.30
C HIS A 102 9.74 0.09 -5.86
N LYS A 103 10.14 1.20 -5.25
CA LYS A 103 10.78 1.19 -3.92
C LYS A 103 9.78 1.09 -2.76
N HIS A 104 8.48 1.16 -3.03
CA HIS A 104 7.45 1.12 -1.99
C HIS A 104 6.72 -0.22 -1.96
N ALA A 105 6.97 -1.02 -0.91
CA ALA A 105 6.29 -2.30 -0.67
C ALA A 105 4.76 -2.19 -0.68
N TYR A 106 4.24 -1.02 -0.35
CA TYR A 106 2.82 -0.67 -0.46
C TYR A 106 2.26 -0.80 -1.89
N LEU A 107 2.98 -0.27 -2.88
CA LEU A 107 2.57 -0.33 -4.28
C LEU A 107 2.70 -1.74 -4.86
N LEU A 108 3.77 -2.46 -4.50
CA LEU A 108 3.98 -3.83 -4.96
C LEU A 108 2.86 -4.76 -4.49
N GLN A 109 2.43 -4.64 -3.23
CA GLN A 109 1.28 -5.40 -2.76
C GLN A 109 -0.03 -4.90 -3.36
N ALA A 110 -0.25 -3.60 -3.56
CA ALA A 110 -1.48 -3.11 -4.21
C ALA A 110 -1.61 -3.61 -5.67
N LEU A 111 -0.50 -3.75 -6.39
CA LEU A 111 -0.48 -4.27 -7.78
C LEU A 111 -0.61 -5.80 -7.86
N LEU A 112 -0.30 -6.51 -6.78
CA LEU A 112 -0.38 -7.99 -6.69
C LEU A 112 -1.63 -8.47 -5.91
N GLN A 113 -2.25 -7.59 -5.12
CA GLN A 113 -3.39 -7.85 -4.27
C GLN A 113 -4.45 -6.77 -4.54
N THR A 114 -5.39 -7.10 -5.41
CA THR A 114 -6.69 -6.45 -5.41
C THR A 114 -7.34 -6.66 -4.03
N ARG A 115 -7.65 -5.54 -3.38
CA ARG A 115 -7.80 -5.30 -1.92
C ARG A 115 -8.56 -6.38 -1.12
N GLN A 116 -8.04 -6.72 0.06
CA GLN A 116 -8.83 -7.33 1.16
C GLN A 116 -9.14 -6.41 2.35
N HIS A 117 -8.60 -5.18 2.46
CA HIS A 117 -8.88 -4.36 3.64
C HIS A 117 -9.09 -2.88 3.32
N LEU A 118 -10.35 -2.53 3.07
CA LEU A 118 -10.98 -1.29 3.51
C LEU A 118 -12.40 -1.64 4.00
N ARG A 119 -12.49 -2.23 5.19
CA ARG A 119 -13.67 -2.02 6.04
C ARG A 119 -13.27 -0.96 7.07
N PRO A 120 -13.90 0.21 7.10
CA PRO A 120 -13.89 1.06 8.28
C PRO A 120 -14.55 0.28 9.42
N GLY A 121 -13.97 0.35 10.62
CA GLY A 121 -14.57 -0.20 11.82
C GLY A 121 -15.95 0.40 12.04
N THR A 122 -16.93 -0.47 12.28
CA THR A 122 -18.12 -0.17 13.10
C THR A 122 -17.76 -0.34 14.56
#